data_AF-A0A8C7PHR0-F1
#
_entry.id   AF-A0A8C7PHR0-F1
#
_cell.length_a   1.000
_cell.length_b   1.000
_cell.length_c   1.000
_cell.angle_alpha   90.00
_cell.angle_beta   90.00
_cell.angle_gamma   90.00
#
_symmetry.space_group_name_H-M   'P 1'
#
loop_
_entity.id
_entity.type
_entity.pdbx_description
1 polymer ?
#
loop_
_entity_poly.entity_id
_entity_poly.type
_entity_poly.pdbx_seq_one_letter_code
_entity_poly.pdbx_strand_id
1 'polypeptide(L)'
;MLPQDIRVQKPRRISDSAPPVPPRRGKNRDVPLSTRGRSGSVPERKVNCVLVGDGAVGKTSLIVSYTTNGYPTEYIPTAFDNFAAMVVVDGKPVRLQLCDMAGQDELDRIRPLCYHNADVFLLCYSVVRPSSFRNATDRWAPEIRHHCPGAPMVLVGTQLDLREDVQVLVQLARNQERPVSTEEAQQLAKDIGAVSFVECSGLTQKNLKEAFDQAILASIHPVENVQQLQQRQSLRKKTPDKIKSLSETWWKKLSCVVVAGECVGGEID
;
A
#
# COMPACT_ATOMS: atom_id res chain seq x y z
N MET A 1 60.93 17.63 -36.63
CA MET A 1 60.29 18.64 -35.77
C MET A 1 58.79 18.60 -36.04
N LEU A 2 58.04 18.03 -35.10
CA LEU A 2 56.57 17.95 -35.08
C LEU A 2 56.11 18.34 -33.65
N PRO A 3 55.00 19.07 -33.47
CA PRO A 3 54.66 19.67 -32.19
C PRO A 3 54.02 18.70 -31.18
N GLN A 4 54.10 19.12 -29.92
CA GLN A 4 53.81 18.39 -28.69
C GLN A 4 52.30 18.24 -28.37
N ASP A 5 51.99 17.10 -27.73
CA ASP A 5 51.10 16.87 -26.59
C ASP A 5 49.78 17.66 -26.43
N ILE A 6 48.66 16.97 -26.64
CA ILE A 6 47.40 17.23 -25.91
C ILE A 6 46.97 15.91 -25.23
N ARG A 7 47.19 15.83 -23.92
CA ARG A 7 46.68 14.75 -23.05
C ARG A 7 45.15 14.84 -22.95
N VAL A 8 44.46 13.81 -23.43
CA VAL A 8 43.06 13.54 -23.10
C VAL A 8 42.97 13.16 -21.63
N GLN A 9 42.34 14.01 -20.79
CA GLN A 9 42.04 13.68 -19.40
C GLN A 9 40.89 12.67 -19.33
N LYS A 10 41.16 11.53 -18.70
CA LYS A 10 40.19 10.48 -18.34
C LYS A 10 39.49 10.89 -17.02
N PRO A 11 38.16 10.83 -16.90
CA PRO A 11 37.50 11.16 -15.64
C PRO A 11 37.89 10.16 -14.53
N ARG A 12 38.31 10.71 -13.38
CA ARG A 12 38.75 9.97 -12.19
C ARG A 12 37.56 9.25 -11.55
N ARG A 13 37.74 7.95 -11.25
CA ARG A 13 36.88 7.21 -10.31
C ARG A 13 37.05 7.81 -8.93
N ILE A 14 35.96 8.29 -8.34
CA ILE A 14 35.89 8.60 -6.91
C ILE A 14 35.49 7.31 -6.19
N SER A 15 36.23 7.05 -5.12
CA SER A 15 36.35 5.86 -4.32
C SER A 15 35.06 5.37 -3.67
N ASP A 16 34.95 4.05 -3.59
CA ASP A 16 34.05 3.27 -2.74
C ASP A 16 34.14 3.69 -1.27
N SER A 17 33.02 4.12 -0.70
CA SER A 17 32.74 3.99 0.73
C SER A 17 31.25 3.70 0.90
N ALA A 18 30.92 2.42 1.00
CA ALA A 18 29.57 1.98 1.33
C ALA A 18 29.19 2.49 2.74
N PRO A 19 27.98 3.03 2.95
CA PRO A 19 27.49 3.32 4.29
C PRO A 19 27.31 2.00 5.09
N PRO A 20 27.48 2.02 6.42
CA PRO A 20 27.53 0.81 7.22
C PRO A 20 26.16 0.10 7.23
N VAL A 21 26.19 -1.22 7.00
CA VAL A 21 25.05 -2.12 7.14
C VAL A 21 24.68 -2.23 8.63
N PRO A 22 23.43 -1.97 9.04
CA PRO A 22 23.01 -2.22 10.42
C PRO A 22 23.09 -3.71 10.75
N PRO A 23 23.55 -4.10 11.94
CA PRO A 23 23.67 -5.51 12.29
C PRO A 23 22.29 -6.17 12.33
N ARG A 24 22.10 -7.23 11.54
CA ARG A 24 21.03 -8.21 11.76
C ARG A 24 21.25 -8.84 13.13
N ARG A 25 20.41 -8.51 14.11
CA ARG A 25 20.39 -9.20 15.40
C ARG A 25 19.05 -9.89 15.60
N GLY A 26 19.10 -11.22 15.53
CA GLY A 26 17.98 -12.10 15.80
C GLY A 26 17.84 -12.49 17.27
N LYS A 27 16.80 -13.32 17.47
CA LYS A 27 16.44 -14.15 18.62
C LYS A 27 15.80 -13.46 19.84
N ASN A 28 14.62 -14.01 20.18
CA ASN A 28 13.92 -14.01 21.46
C ASN A 28 14.78 -13.54 22.64
N ARG A 29 14.29 -12.53 23.34
CA ARG A 29 14.65 -12.28 24.73
C ARG A 29 13.39 -12.28 25.57
N ASP A 30 13.37 -13.22 26.50
CA ASP A 30 12.36 -13.35 27.55
C ASP A 30 12.22 -12.04 28.32
N VAL A 31 10.97 -11.59 28.49
CA VAL A 31 10.61 -10.40 29.28
C VAL A 31 10.48 -10.81 30.76
N PRO A 32 11.01 -10.05 31.74
CA PRO A 32 10.90 -10.42 33.15
C PRO A 32 9.46 -10.33 33.65
N LEU A 33 9.06 -11.33 34.41
CA LEU A 33 7.78 -11.39 35.12
C LEU A 33 7.81 -10.40 36.31
N SER A 34 7.12 -9.26 36.20
CA SER A 34 6.76 -8.44 37.37
C SER A 34 5.25 -8.17 37.43
N THR A 35 4.60 -8.93 38.31
CA THR A 35 3.46 -8.57 39.18
C THR A 35 2.32 -7.67 38.66
N ARG A 36 1.20 -8.34 38.38
CA ARG A 36 -0.19 -8.01 38.76
C ARG A 36 -0.73 -6.61 38.46
N GLY A 37 -1.31 -6.52 37.26
CA GLY A 37 -2.56 -5.80 37.01
C GLY A 37 -3.40 -6.62 36.02
N ARG A 38 -4.40 -7.36 36.50
CA ARG A 38 -5.37 -8.07 35.63
C ARG A 38 -6.33 -7.03 35.05
N SER A 39 -5.86 -6.21 34.11
CA SER A 39 -6.74 -5.57 33.14
C SER A 39 -6.95 -6.60 32.04
N GLY A 40 -8.18 -7.07 31.85
CA GLY A 40 -8.50 -7.97 30.75
C GLY A 40 -8.17 -7.25 29.45
N SER A 41 -7.01 -7.56 28.86
CA SER A 41 -6.62 -7.03 27.56
C SER A 41 -7.66 -7.51 26.55
N VAL A 42 -8.52 -6.60 26.10
CA VAL A 42 -9.40 -6.86 24.95
C VAL A 42 -8.51 -7.38 23.83
N PRO A 43 -8.79 -8.55 23.23
CA PRO A 43 -7.97 -9.08 22.15
C PRO A 43 -7.82 -8.00 21.07
N GLU A 44 -6.57 -7.60 20.83
CA GLU A 44 -6.26 -6.63 19.79
C GLU A 44 -6.67 -7.23 18.44
N ARG A 45 -7.65 -6.63 17.78
CA ARG A 45 -8.13 -7.14 16.49
C ARG A 45 -6.99 -6.98 15.49
N LYS A 46 -6.63 -8.06 14.82
CA LYS A 46 -5.58 -8.08 13.82
C LYS A 46 -6.20 -8.21 12.43
N VAL A 47 -5.68 -7.46 11.46
CA VAL A 47 -6.07 -7.52 10.04
C VAL A 47 -4.81 -7.73 9.22
N ASN A 48 -4.74 -8.82 8.47
CA ASN A 48 -3.68 -9.11 7.52
C ASN A 48 -4.14 -8.66 6.12
N CYS A 49 -3.54 -7.59 5.63
CA CYS A 49 -3.77 -7.07 4.29
C CYS A 49 -2.59 -7.43 3.39
N VAL A 50 -2.87 -8.07 2.26
CA VAL A 50 -1.85 -8.46 1.28
C VAL A 50 -1.97 -7.57 0.04
N LEU A 51 -0.86 -6.97 -0.38
CA LEU A 51 -0.80 -6.20 -1.63
C LEU A 51 -0.31 -7.09 -2.77
N VAL A 52 -1.05 -7.10 -3.88
CA VAL A 52 -0.74 -7.89 -5.07
C VAL A 52 -0.90 -7.04 -6.33
N GLY A 53 -0.26 -7.44 -7.43
CA GLY A 53 -0.20 -6.66 -8.67
C GLY A 53 1.20 -6.68 -9.27
N ASP A 54 1.35 -6.17 -10.49
CA ASP A 54 2.60 -6.20 -11.25
C ASP A 54 3.80 -5.58 -10.50
N GLY A 55 5.01 -5.94 -10.93
CA GLY A 55 6.24 -5.25 -10.52
C GLY A 55 6.17 -3.74 -10.84
N ALA A 56 6.76 -2.90 -9.98
CA ALA A 56 6.88 -1.46 -10.17
C ALA A 56 5.56 -0.66 -10.34
N VAL A 57 4.40 -1.21 -9.93
CA VAL A 57 3.15 -0.43 -9.80
C VAL A 57 3.09 0.41 -8.53
N GLY A 58 4.08 0.30 -7.63
CA GLY A 58 4.16 1.15 -6.43
C GLY A 58 3.51 0.58 -5.17
N LYS A 59 3.38 -0.75 -5.04
CA LYS A 59 2.89 -1.42 -3.81
C LYS A 59 3.73 -1.06 -2.58
N THR A 60 5.04 -1.24 -2.68
CA THR A 60 6.02 -0.90 -1.64
C THR A 60 5.97 0.58 -1.29
N SER A 61 5.99 1.46 -2.29
CA SER A 61 5.87 2.91 -2.08
C SER A 61 4.56 3.28 -1.37
N LEU A 62 3.45 2.61 -1.70
CA LEU A 62 2.17 2.82 -1.04
C LEU A 62 2.22 2.44 0.45
N ILE A 63 2.81 1.29 0.78
CA ILE A 63 2.97 0.81 2.16
C ILE A 63 3.90 1.72 2.96
N VAL A 64 5.06 2.06 2.41
CA VAL A 64 6.04 2.94 3.05
C VAL A 64 5.40 4.30 3.31
N SER A 65 4.69 4.87 2.33
CA SER A 65 4.03 6.15 2.53
C SER A 65 2.96 6.13 3.59
N TYR A 66 2.19 5.05 3.65
CA TYR A 66 1.15 4.91 4.68
C TYR A 66 1.73 4.75 6.09
N THR A 67 2.82 4.01 6.23
CA THR A 67 3.41 3.66 7.54
C THR A 67 4.35 4.72 8.09
N THR A 68 5.04 5.45 7.22
CA THR A 68 6.09 6.43 7.61
C THR A 68 5.69 7.88 7.42
N ASN A 69 4.55 8.15 6.78
CA ASN A 69 4.15 9.47 6.33
C ASN A 69 5.19 10.15 5.40
N GLY A 70 6.07 9.36 4.76
CA GLY A 70 7.10 9.79 3.81
C GLY A 70 6.92 9.16 2.43
N TYR A 71 7.90 9.26 1.54
CA TYR A 71 7.92 8.54 0.27
C TYR A 71 9.34 8.04 0.00
N PRO A 72 9.53 6.79 -0.48
CA PRO A 72 10.88 6.28 -0.74
C PRO A 72 11.56 7.09 -1.85
N THR A 73 12.77 7.58 -1.58
CA THR A 73 13.56 8.36 -2.55
C THR A 73 14.26 7.48 -3.59
N GLU A 74 14.48 6.20 -3.27
CA GLU A 74 15.13 5.23 -4.14
C GLU A 74 14.23 4.01 -4.36
N TYR A 75 14.19 3.52 -5.60
CA TYR A 75 13.48 2.30 -5.93
C TYR A 75 14.38 1.08 -5.67
N ILE A 76 14.01 0.29 -4.66
CA ILE A 76 14.61 -1.01 -4.38
C ILE A 76 13.56 -2.08 -4.72
N PRO A 77 13.84 -3.01 -5.64
CA PRO A 77 12.93 -4.12 -5.93
C PRO A 77 12.67 -4.98 -4.68
N THR A 78 11.42 -5.08 -4.27
CA THR A 78 11.01 -5.92 -3.13
C THR A 78 11.00 -7.39 -3.51
N ALA A 79 11.51 -8.26 -2.63
CA ALA A 79 11.23 -9.69 -2.69
C ALA A 79 10.00 -10.01 -1.83
N PHE A 80 10.09 -9.72 -0.53
CA PHE A 80 9.03 -9.88 0.46
C PHE A 80 9.34 -9.02 1.69
N ASP A 81 8.38 -8.26 2.17
CA ASP A 81 8.48 -7.48 3.41
C ASP A 81 7.15 -7.48 4.19
N ASN A 82 7.24 -7.43 5.52
CA ASN A 82 6.09 -7.30 6.41
C ASN A 82 6.16 -5.98 7.19
N PHE A 83 5.10 -5.19 7.10
CA PHE A 83 4.95 -3.95 7.85
C PHE A 83 3.77 -4.08 8.82
N ALA A 84 3.77 -3.25 9.87
CA ALA A 84 2.65 -3.18 10.81
C ALA A 84 2.31 -1.72 11.12
N ALA A 85 1.02 -1.42 11.20
CA ALA A 85 0.50 -0.13 11.64
C ALA A 85 -0.60 -0.32 12.67
N MET A 86 -0.66 0.59 13.64
CA MET A 86 -1.77 0.66 14.59
C MET A 86 -2.79 1.68 14.09
N VAL A 87 -4.03 1.24 13.93
CA VAL A 87 -5.14 2.08 13.48
C VAL A 87 -6.30 1.92 14.47
N VAL A 88 -7.09 2.97 14.68
CA VAL A 88 -8.29 2.88 15.51
C VAL A 88 -9.50 2.77 14.60
N VAL A 89 -10.33 1.73 14.78
CA VAL A 89 -11.59 1.54 14.06
C VAL A 89 -12.72 1.42 15.08
N ASP A 90 -13.75 2.25 14.95
CA ASP A 90 -14.86 2.32 15.91
C ASP A 90 -14.41 2.51 17.37
N GLY A 91 -13.33 3.27 17.57
CA GLY A 91 -12.75 3.50 18.89
C GLY A 91 -11.96 2.31 19.46
N LYS A 92 -11.75 1.24 18.69
CA LYS A 92 -10.95 0.08 19.10
C LYS A 92 -9.63 0.02 18.31
N PRO A 93 -8.49 -0.25 18.96
CA PRO A 93 -7.24 -0.44 18.25
C PRO A 93 -7.30 -1.72 17.40
N VAL A 94 -6.82 -1.60 16.17
CA VAL A 94 -6.68 -2.67 15.19
C VAL A 94 -5.22 -2.67 14.73
N ARG A 95 -4.60 -3.84 14.76
CA ARG A 95 -3.27 -4.07 14.21
C ARG A 95 -3.39 -4.43 12.75
N LEU A 96 -3.03 -3.51 11.87
CA LEU A 96 -2.92 -3.77 10.44
C LEU A 96 -1.55 -4.36 10.14
N GLN A 97 -1.49 -5.61 9.70
CA GLN A 97 -0.31 -6.22 9.11
C GLN A 97 -0.38 -6.07 7.59
N LEU A 98 0.66 -5.51 7.00
CA LEU A 98 0.78 -5.30 5.56
C LEU A 98 1.85 -6.25 5.02
N CYS A 99 1.45 -7.09 4.10
CA CYS A 99 2.36 -7.98 3.39
C CYS A 99 2.66 -7.37 2.01
N ASP A 100 3.92 -6.99 1.81
CA ASP A 100 4.46 -6.55 0.51
C ASP A 100 5.13 -7.75 -0.16
N MET A 101 4.65 -8.12 -1.34
CA MET A 101 5.23 -9.19 -2.14
C MET A 101 5.58 -8.68 -3.53
N ALA A 102 6.71 -9.13 -4.08
CA ALA A 102 7.03 -8.80 -5.47
C ALA A 102 5.95 -9.33 -6.41
N GLY A 103 5.63 -8.51 -7.41
CA GLY A 103 4.76 -8.88 -8.53
C GLY A 103 5.52 -9.56 -9.68
N GLN A 104 6.68 -10.13 -9.38
CA GLN A 104 7.56 -10.78 -10.35
C GLN A 104 7.21 -12.28 -10.46
N ASP A 105 7.31 -12.83 -11.66
CA ASP A 105 6.92 -14.21 -11.99
C ASP A 105 7.79 -15.23 -11.25
N GLU A 106 9.04 -14.88 -10.98
CA GLU A 106 9.99 -15.69 -10.23
C GLU A 106 9.49 -16.04 -8.82
N LEU A 107 8.57 -15.24 -8.27
CA LEU A 107 8.00 -15.44 -6.94
C LEU A 107 6.60 -16.09 -6.94
N ASP A 108 6.07 -16.50 -8.09
CA ASP A 108 4.73 -17.09 -8.21
C ASP A 108 4.52 -18.32 -7.31
N ARG A 109 5.58 -19.12 -7.09
CA ARG A 109 5.49 -20.32 -6.25
C ARG A 109 5.46 -20.03 -4.75
N ILE A 110 6.03 -18.90 -4.33
CA ILE A 110 6.15 -18.55 -2.91
C ILE A 110 5.09 -17.53 -2.47
N ARG A 111 4.54 -16.73 -3.40
CA ARG A 111 3.51 -15.73 -3.12
C ARG A 111 2.25 -16.32 -2.46
N PRO A 112 1.72 -17.50 -2.86
CA PRO A 112 0.57 -18.10 -2.19
C PRO A 112 0.78 -18.42 -0.71
N LEU A 113 2.03 -18.57 -0.25
CA LEU A 113 2.33 -18.77 1.18
C LEU A 113 1.94 -17.56 2.03
N CYS A 114 1.89 -16.37 1.43
CA CYS A 114 1.46 -15.14 2.08
C CYS A 114 -0.08 -15.00 2.14
N TYR A 115 -0.82 -15.79 1.36
CA TYR A 115 -2.26 -15.68 1.23
C TYR A 115 -3.04 -16.41 2.34
N HIS A 116 -2.43 -17.42 2.96
CA HIS A 116 -3.11 -18.33 3.90
C HIS A 116 -3.85 -17.63 5.05
N ASN A 117 -3.33 -16.48 5.50
CA ASN A 117 -3.93 -15.70 6.59
C ASN A 117 -4.46 -14.34 6.13
N ALA A 118 -4.63 -14.11 4.82
CA ALA A 118 -5.08 -12.83 4.31
C ALA A 118 -6.55 -12.57 4.66
N ASP A 119 -6.80 -11.49 5.40
CA ASP A 119 -8.15 -11.03 5.71
C ASP A 119 -8.73 -10.15 4.60
N VAL A 120 -7.87 -9.52 3.80
CA VAL A 120 -8.22 -8.66 2.67
C VAL A 120 -7.05 -8.51 1.70
N PHE A 121 -7.37 -8.27 0.44
CA PHE A 121 -6.39 -7.98 -0.61
C PHE A 121 -6.53 -6.54 -1.13
N LEU A 122 -5.38 -5.91 -1.38
CA LEU A 122 -5.29 -4.73 -2.24
C LEU A 122 -4.70 -5.18 -3.57
N LEU A 123 -5.54 -5.21 -4.61
CA LEU A 123 -5.12 -5.50 -5.97
C LEU A 123 -4.71 -4.18 -6.64
N CYS A 124 -3.42 -4.00 -6.84
CA CYS A 124 -2.82 -2.75 -7.30
C CYS A 124 -2.47 -2.82 -8.80
N TYR A 125 -2.84 -1.77 -9.53
CA TYR A 125 -2.35 -1.48 -10.88
C TYR A 125 -1.92 -0.02 -10.96
N SER A 126 -1.05 0.35 -11.89
CA SER A 126 -0.69 1.76 -12.10
C SER A 126 -1.61 2.41 -13.13
N VAL A 127 -2.14 3.59 -12.81
CA VAL A 127 -3.02 4.34 -13.73
C VAL A 127 -2.32 4.76 -15.03
N VAL A 128 -0.98 4.78 -15.04
CA VAL A 128 -0.16 5.11 -16.21
C VAL A 128 0.53 3.89 -16.81
N ARG A 129 0.13 2.67 -16.42
CA ARG A 129 0.62 1.43 -17.02
C ARG A 129 -0.54 0.50 -17.41
N PRO A 130 -1.10 0.66 -18.62
CA PRO A 130 -2.26 -0.11 -19.09
C PRO A 130 -2.07 -1.63 -19.08
N SER A 131 -0.83 -2.13 -19.27
CA SER A 131 -0.55 -3.55 -19.13
C SER A 131 -0.86 -4.10 -17.74
N SER A 132 -0.54 -3.35 -16.68
CA SER A 132 -0.83 -3.76 -15.30
C SER A 132 -2.32 -3.79 -14.99
N PHE A 133 -3.10 -2.97 -15.69
CA PHE A 133 -4.56 -2.98 -15.62
C PHE A 133 -5.16 -4.20 -16.31
N ARG A 134 -4.64 -4.62 -17.47
CA ARG A 134 -5.03 -5.88 -18.10
C ARG A 134 -4.71 -7.08 -17.21
N ASN A 135 -3.50 -7.12 -16.65
CA ASN A 135 -3.06 -8.18 -15.74
C ASN A 135 -3.89 -8.28 -14.45
N ALA A 136 -4.52 -7.19 -14.00
CA ALA A 136 -5.47 -7.24 -12.89
C ALA A 136 -6.60 -8.25 -13.14
N THR A 137 -7.12 -8.26 -14.37
CA THR A 137 -8.18 -9.18 -14.84
C THR A 137 -7.63 -10.55 -15.17
N ASP A 138 -6.55 -10.60 -15.95
CA ASP A 138 -6.10 -11.82 -16.61
C ASP A 138 -5.28 -12.72 -15.68
N ARG A 139 -4.74 -12.16 -14.59
CA ARG A 139 -3.83 -12.85 -13.67
C ARG A 139 -4.21 -12.66 -12.21
N TRP A 140 -4.16 -11.42 -11.72
CA TRP A 140 -4.14 -11.18 -10.28
C TRP A 140 -5.47 -11.50 -9.59
N ALA A 141 -6.60 -11.07 -10.16
CA ALA A 141 -7.90 -11.41 -9.60
C ALA A 141 -8.17 -12.94 -9.65
N PRO A 142 -7.93 -13.65 -10.77
CA PRO A 142 -7.99 -15.11 -10.81
C PRO A 142 -7.10 -15.79 -9.77
N GLU A 143 -5.86 -15.34 -9.59
CA GLU A 143 -4.91 -15.90 -8.61
C GLU A 143 -5.43 -15.75 -7.17
N ILE A 144 -5.91 -14.55 -6.79
CA ILE A 144 -6.53 -14.33 -5.48
C ILE A 144 -7.74 -15.25 -5.30
N ARG A 145 -8.62 -15.34 -6.31
CA ARG A 145 -9.85 -16.14 -6.22
C ARG A 145 -9.56 -17.64 -6.17
N HIS A 146 -8.50 -18.10 -6.81
CA HIS A 146 -8.05 -19.49 -6.76
C HIS A 146 -7.61 -19.90 -5.34
N HIS A 147 -6.79 -19.06 -4.69
CA HIS A 147 -6.23 -19.38 -3.37
C HIS A 147 -7.14 -18.95 -2.20
N CYS A 148 -7.86 -17.84 -2.34
CA CYS A 148 -8.67 -17.21 -1.30
C CYS A 148 -10.04 -16.76 -1.87
N PRO A 149 -10.93 -17.70 -2.25
CA PRO A 149 -12.18 -17.38 -2.95
C PRO A 149 -13.09 -16.42 -2.17
N GLY A 150 -13.15 -16.56 -0.84
CA GLY A 150 -14.00 -15.74 0.03
C GLY A 150 -13.37 -14.44 0.54
N ALA A 151 -12.09 -14.19 0.26
CA ALA A 151 -11.43 -12.98 0.78
C ALA A 151 -11.90 -11.74 0.00
N PRO A 152 -12.23 -10.63 0.68
CA PRO A 152 -12.53 -9.38 0.01
C PRO A 152 -11.28 -8.84 -0.68
N MET A 153 -11.49 -8.16 -1.82
CA MET A 153 -10.42 -7.45 -2.53
C MET A 153 -10.87 -6.03 -2.85
N VAL A 154 -9.96 -5.07 -2.71
CA VAL A 154 -10.12 -3.68 -3.12
C VAL A 154 -9.23 -3.44 -4.33
N LEU A 155 -9.79 -2.91 -5.42
CA LEU A 155 -9.01 -2.50 -6.58
C LEU A 155 -8.36 -1.14 -6.31
N VAL A 156 -7.06 -1.02 -6.52
CA VAL A 156 -6.29 0.19 -6.25
C VAL A 156 -5.55 0.65 -7.51
N GLY A 157 -5.93 1.83 -8.02
CA GLY A 157 -5.17 2.53 -9.07
C GLY A 157 -4.10 3.41 -8.44
N THR A 158 -2.84 3.00 -8.52
CA THR A 158 -1.69 3.70 -7.95
C THR A 158 -1.07 4.70 -8.93
N GLN A 159 -0.15 5.52 -8.45
CA GLN A 159 0.59 6.51 -9.26
C GLN A 159 -0.33 7.57 -9.89
N LEU A 160 -1.41 7.93 -9.20
CA LEU A 160 -2.40 8.90 -9.68
C LEU A 160 -1.79 10.27 -10.05
N ASP A 161 -0.71 10.65 -9.38
CA ASP A 161 0.07 11.87 -9.66
C ASP A 161 0.64 11.92 -11.08
N LEU A 162 0.87 10.76 -11.72
CA LEU A 162 1.45 10.69 -13.06
C LEU A 162 0.41 10.79 -14.18
N ARG A 163 -0.89 10.76 -13.88
CA ARG A 163 -1.95 10.73 -14.91
C ARG A 163 -1.90 11.93 -15.85
N GLU A 164 -1.54 13.10 -15.32
CA GLU A 164 -1.45 14.36 -16.07
C GLU A 164 0.01 14.77 -16.36
N ASP A 165 0.98 13.91 -16.03
CA ASP A 165 2.39 14.20 -16.29
C ASP A 165 2.68 14.19 -17.80
N VAL A 166 3.23 15.31 -18.30
CA VAL A 166 3.45 15.52 -19.72
C VAL A 166 4.42 14.49 -20.32
N GLN A 167 5.48 14.12 -19.60
CA GLN A 167 6.46 13.16 -20.11
C GLN A 167 5.86 11.76 -20.21
N VAL A 168 5.08 11.37 -19.20
CA VAL A 168 4.36 10.10 -19.18
C VAL A 168 3.32 10.05 -20.30
N LEU A 169 2.54 11.11 -20.51
CA LEU A 169 1.56 11.19 -21.58
C LEU A 169 2.20 11.09 -22.97
N VAL A 170 3.32 11.77 -23.20
CA VAL A 170 4.08 11.67 -24.46
C VAL A 170 4.57 10.24 -24.68
N GLN A 171 5.08 9.59 -23.65
CA GLN A 171 5.60 8.22 -23.76
C GLN A 171 4.48 7.20 -24.02
N LEU A 172 3.33 7.33 -23.37
CA LEU A 172 2.16 6.48 -23.63
C LEU A 172 1.64 6.67 -25.06
N ALA A 173 1.54 7.92 -25.53
CA ALA A 173 1.07 8.22 -26.87
C ALA A 173 1.97 7.61 -27.96
N ARG A 174 3.30 7.54 -27.74
CA ARG A 174 4.24 6.85 -28.65
C ARG A 174 3.92 5.36 -28.82
N ASN A 175 3.38 4.74 -27.78
CA ASN A 175 2.95 3.34 -27.78
C ASN A 175 1.47 3.17 -28.15
N GLN A 176 0.79 4.24 -28.59
CA GLN A 176 -0.66 4.25 -28.84
C GLN A 176 -1.50 3.88 -27.60
N GLU A 177 -0.96 4.15 -26.42
CA GLU A 177 -1.62 3.93 -25.14
C GLU A 177 -2.04 5.25 -24.50
N ARG A 178 -2.93 5.18 -23.52
CA ARG A 178 -3.36 6.30 -22.67
C ARG A 178 -3.42 5.86 -21.22
N PRO A 179 -3.36 6.79 -20.25
CA PRO A 179 -3.67 6.45 -18.87
C PRO A 179 -5.04 5.76 -18.77
N VAL A 180 -5.13 4.80 -17.85
CA VAL A 180 -6.38 4.12 -17.52
C VAL A 180 -7.35 5.16 -16.96
N SER A 181 -8.56 5.22 -17.52
CA SER A 181 -9.59 6.14 -17.04
C SER A 181 -10.22 5.61 -15.74
N THR A 182 -10.72 6.52 -14.93
CA THR A 182 -11.42 6.18 -13.69
C THR A 182 -12.67 5.34 -13.99
N GLU A 183 -13.34 5.58 -15.11
CA GLU A 183 -14.54 4.85 -15.55
C GLU A 183 -14.21 3.40 -15.90
N GLU A 184 -13.16 3.16 -16.69
CA GLU A 184 -12.68 1.81 -17.01
C GLU A 184 -12.33 1.03 -15.74
N ALA A 185 -11.63 1.68 -14.81
CA ALA A 185 -11.23 1.03 -13.57
C ALA A 185 -12.40 0.75 -12.61
N GLN A 186 -13.39 1.65 -12.56
CA GLN A 186 -14.63 1.39 -11.83
C GLN A 186 -15.41 0.21 -12.41
N GLN A 187 -15.42 0.08 -13.74
CA GLN A 187 -16.07 -1.04 -14.39
C GLN A 187 -15.32 -2.34 -14.08
N LEU A 188 -14.00 -2.35 -14.22
CA LEU A 188 -13.18 -3.50 -13.87
C LEU A 188 -13.39 -3.96 -12.43
N ALA A 189 -13.45 -3.02 -11.47
CA ALA A 189 -13.70 -3.35 -10.07
C ALA A 189 -14.98 -4.15 -9.88
N LYS A 190 -16.04 -3.84 -10.63
CA LYS A 190 -17.29 -4.62 -10.62
C LYS A 190 -17.09 -5.99 -11.25
N ASP A 191 -16.42 -6.03 -12.40
CA ASP A 191 -16.25 -7.25 -13.19
C ASP A 191 -15.43 -8.32 -12.43
N ILE A 192 -14.42 -7.91 -11.66
CA ILE A 192 -13.60 -8.82 -10.82
C ILE A 192 -14.21 -9.10 -9.43
N GLY A 193 -15.37 -8.50 -9.13
CA GLY A 193 -16.02 -8.62 -7.83
C GLY A 193 -15.24 -7.98 -6.68
N ALA A 194 -14.55 -6.88 -6.94
CA ALA A 194 -13.94 -6.07 -5.88
C ALA A 194 -15.02 -5.37 -5.06
N VAL A 195 -14.81 -5.29 -3.74
CA VAL A 195 -15.77 -4.67 -2.81
C VAL A 195 -15.72 -3.15 -2.85
N SER A 196 -14.61 -2.58 -3.33
CA SER A 196 -14.37 -1.15 -3.44
C SER A 196 -13.29 -0.85 -4.49
N PHE A 197 -13.23 0.40 -4.92
CA PHE A 197 -12.24 0.92 -5.85
C PHE A 197 -11.72 2.28 -5.36
N VAL A 198 -10.39 2.44 -5.35
CA VAL A 198 -9.72 3.69 -4.96
C VAL A 198 -8.58 3.98 -5.92
N GLU A 199 -8.46 5.23 -6.37
CA GLU A 199 -7.23 5.73 -7.02
C GLU A 199 -6.45 6.57 -6.03
N CYS A 200 -5.14 6.33 -5.93
CA CYS A 200 -4.29 7.00 -4.97
C CYS A 200 -2.88 7.27 -5.50
N SER A 201 -2.17 8.12 -4.79
CA SER A 201 -0.77 8.43 -5.02
C SER A 201 -0.02 8.26 -3.71
N GLY A 202 1.00 7.40 -3.69
CA GLY A 202 1.91 7.33 -2.55
C GLY A 202 2.71 8.62 -2.41
N LEU A 203 3.09 9.23 -3.54
CA LEU A 203 3.94 10.42 -3.58
C LEU A 203 3.25 11.65 -2.98
N THR A 204 2.03 11.94 -3.44
CA THR A 204 1.25 13.09 -2.96
C THR A 204 0.37 12.74 -1.75
N GLN A 205 0.35 11.46 -1.37
CA GLN A 205 -0.53 10.88 -0.35
C GLN A 205 -2.04 11.04 -0.63
N LYS A 206 -2.42 11.50 -1.84
CA LYS A 206 -3.82 11.65 -2.25
C LYS A 206 -4.52 10.29 -2.19
N ASN A 207 -5.62 10.24 -1.44
CA ASN A 207 -6.44 9.04 -1.19
C ASN A 207 -5.68 7.84 -0.58
N LEU A 208 -4.46 8.05 -0.07
CA LEU A 208 -3.64 6.97 0.49
C LEU A 208 -4.34 6.31 1.68
N LYS A 209 -4.80 7.10 2.65
CA LYS A 209 -5.53 6.61 3.82
C LYS A 209 -6.81 5.88 3.42
N GLU A 210 -7.57 6.41 2.45
CA GLU A 210 -8.82 5.81 1.99
C GLU A 210 -8.61 4.39 1.43
N ALA A 211 -7.52 4.14 0.69
CA ALA A 211 -7.22 2.81 0.17
C ALA A 211 -7.07 1.75 1.29
N PHE A 212 -6.35 2.09 2.36
CA PHE A 212 -6.17 1.19 3.51
C PHE A 212 -7.42 1.12 4.39
N ASP A 213 -8.13 2.24 4.60
CA ASP A 213 -9.41 2.26 5.33
C ASP A 213 -10.44 1.34 4.66
N GLN A 214 -10.58 1.37 3.33
CA GLN A 214 -11.48 0.48 2.60
C GLN A 214 -11.12 -0.99 2.80
N ALA A 215 -9.83 -1.33 2.82
CA ALA A 215 -9.38 -2.69 3.10
C ALA A 215 -9.70 -3.14 4.53
N ILE A 216 -9.40 -2.29 5.51
CA ILE A 216 -9.68 -2.54 6.93
C ILE A 216 -11.19 -2.73 7.15
N LEU A 217 -12.02 -1.86 6.58
CA LEU A 217 -13.47 -1.96 6.72
C LEU A 217 -14.02 -3.23 6.05
N ALA A 218 -13.48 -3.61 4.90
CA ALA A 218 -13.88 -4.82 4.18
C ALA A 218 -13.58 -6.11 4.96
N SER A 219 -12.47 -6.16 5.71
CA SER A 219 -12.14 -7.32 6.56
C SER A 219 -12.91 -7.33 7.88
N ILE A 220 -13.26 -6.15 8.41
CA ILE A 220 -13.92 -6.02 9.71
C ILE A 220 -15.42 -6.30 9.62
N HIS A 221 -16.04 -5.91 8.51
CA HIS A 221 -17.45 -6.09 8.22
C HIS A 221 -17.61 -7.00 7.00
N PRO A 222 -17.34 -8.31 7.15
CA PRO A 222 -17.57 -9.27 6.08
C PRO A 222 -19.03 -9.20 5.63
N VAL A 223 -19.18 -9.21 4.33
CA VAL A 223 -20.35 -8.77 3.57
C VAL A 223 -21.64 -9.50 3.95
N GLU A 224 -22.50 -8.87 4.75
CA GLU A 224 -23.94 -9.13 4.71
C GLU A 224 -24.69 -8.16 3.77
N ASN A 225 -24.06 -7.11 3.22
CA ASN A 225 -24.78 -6.14 2.39
C ASN A 225 -23.89 -5.37 1.38
N VAL A 226 -23.45 -6.01 0.27
CA VAL A 226 -22.82 -5.29 -0.87
C VAL A 226 -23.70 -4.13 -1.35
N GLN A 227 -25.02 -4.36 -1.38
CA GLN A 227 -26.01 -3.39 -1.81
C GLN A 227 -26.09 -2.16 -0.89
N GLN A 228 -25.98 -2.33 0.44
CA GLN A 228 -26.00 -1.19 1.36
C GLN A 228 -24.70 -0.37 1.32
N LEU A 229 -23.54 -1.00 1.09
CA LEU A 229 -22.28 -0.25 0.91
C LEU A 229 -22.32 0.62 -0.35
N GLN A 230 -22.81 0.07 -1.46
CA GLN A 230 -23.00 0.83 -2.70
C GLN A 230 -24.03 1.95 -2.55
N GLN A 231 -25.13 1.70 -1.83
CA GLN A 231 -26.14 2.71 -1.51
C GLN A 231 -25.56 3.82 -0.61
N ARG A 232 -24.74 3.49 0.39
CA ARG A 232 -24.04 4.46 1.27
C ARG A 232 -23.01 5.29 0.51
N GLN A 233 -22.29 4.70 -0.45
CA GLN A 233 -21.37 5.42 -1.32
C GLN A 233 -22.11 6.36 -2.29
N SER A 234 -23.23 5.92 -2.87
CA SER A 234 -24.11 6.79 -3.67
C SER A 234 -24.68 7.94 -2.85
N LEU A 235 -25.04 7.70 -1.58
CA LEU A 235 -25.53 8.74 -0.67
C LEU A 235 -24.41 9.73 -0.33
N ARG A 236 -23.18 9.27 -0.05
CA ARG A 236 -21.99 10.14 0.19
C ARG A 236 -21.65 11.03 -1.01
N LYS A 237 -21.81 10.53 -2.25
CA LYS A 237 -21.62 11.34 -3.48
C LYS A 237 -22.72 12.39 -3.68
N LYS A 238 -23.91 12.20 -3.09
CA LYS A 238 -25.07 13.09 -3.21
C LYS A 238 -25.20 14.12 -2.07
N THR A 239 -24.45 13.99 -0.97
CA THR A 239 -24.52 14.93 0.15
C THR A 239 -23.78 16.26 -0.15
N PRO A 240 -24.41 17.42 0.06
CA PRO A 240 -23.78 18.74 -0.07
C PRO A 240 -22.52 18.88 0.80
N ASP A 241 -21.53 19.65 0.35
CA ASP A 241 -20.23 19.78 1.04
C ASP A 241 -20.35 20.35 2.48
N LYS A 242 -21.36 21.18 2.76
CA LYS A 242 -21.68 21.65 4.13
C LYS A 242 -22.22 20.55 5.06
N ILE A 243 -22.81 19.47 4.53
CA ILE A 243 -23.28 18.32 5.32
C ILE A 243 -22.15 17.30 5.49
N LYS A 244 -21.19 17.23 4.55
CA LYS A 244 -19.94 16.49 4.74
C LYS A 244 -19.16 17.03 5.96
N SER A 245 -19.11 18.36 6.15
CA SER A 245 -18.44 18.96 7.33
C SER A 245 -19.19 18.70 8.65
N LEU A 246 -20.54 18.64 8.64
CA LEU A 246 -21.30 18.27 9.84
C LEU A 246 -21.16 16.77 10.17
N SER A 247 -20.98 15.92 9.15
CA SER A 247 -20.70 14.49 9.32
C SER A 247 -19.31 14.19 9.90
N GLU A 248 -18.40 15.17 9.96
CA GLU A 248 -17.08 15.04 10.63
C GLU A 248 -17.21 14.62 12.10
N THR A 249 -18.36 14.88 12.75
CA THR A 249 -18.65 14.39 14.09
C THR A 249 -18.97 12.89 14.15
N TRP A 250 -19.33 12.25 13.03
CA TRP A 250 -19.45 10.79 12.89
C TRP A 250 -18.11 10.14 12.46
N TRP A 251 -17.24 10.88 11.75
CA TRP A 251 -15.91 10.46 11.29
C TRP A 251 -14.80 10.51 12.35
N LYS A 252 -15.05 11.06 13.55
CA LYS A 252 -14.11 11.04 14.69
C LYS A 252 -13.79 9.64 15.26
N LYS A 253 -14.17 8.55 14.59
CA LYS A 253 -13.95 7.16 15.03
C LYS A 253 -12.77 6.42 14.37
N LEU A 254 -12.05 7.07 13.45
CA LEU A 254 -10.75 6.59 12.94
C LEU A 254 -9.67 7.63 13.20
N SER A 255 -9.00 7.56 14.36
CA SER A 255 -7.76 8.27 14.62
C SER A 255 -6.57 7.32 14.40
N CYS A 256 -5.69 7.64 13.46
CA CYS A 256 -4.37 7.01 13.40
C CYS A 256 -3.50 7.68 14.46
N VAL A 257 -3.25 7.00 15.58
CA VAL A 257 -2.07 7.30 16.40
C VAL A 257 -0.97 6.39 15.89
N VAL A 258 -0.10 6.93 15.05
CA VAL A 258 1.21 6.31 14.82
C VAL A 258 1.99 6.53 16.10
N VAL A 259 2.16 5.48 16.91
CA VAL A 259 3.06 5.54 18.06
C VAL A 259 4.48 5.52 17.49
N ALA A 260 5.02 6.70 17.19
CA ALA A 260 6.45 6.88 17.04
C ALA A 260 7.07 6.58 18.41
N GLY A 261 7.91 5.54 18.50
CA GLY A 261 8.66 5.27 19.71
C GLY A 261 9.57 6.44 20.03
N GLU A 262 9.27 7.16 21.10
CA GLU A 262 10.15 8.18 21.66
C GLU A 262 11.42 7.52 22.19
N CYS A 263 12.57 7.95 21.67
CA CYS A 263 13.85 7.72 22.31
C CYS A 263 13.92 8.60 23.56
N VAL A 264 13.75 8.00 24.74
CA VAL A 264 14.09 8.65 26.00
C VAL A 264 15.61 8.66 26.12
N GLY A 265 16.22 9.78 25.70
CA GLY A 265 17.59 10.11 26.05
C GLY A 265 17.63 10.50 27.53
N GLY A 266 18.00 9.56 28.39
CA GLY A 266 18.47 9.86 29.74
C GLY A 266 19.98 10.10 29.69
N GLU A 267 20.39 11.36 29.71
CA GLU A 267 21.72 11.72 30.20
C GLU A 267 21.69 11.66 31.73
N ILE A 268 22.60 10.86 32.29
CA ILE A 268 22.97 10.90 33.70
C ILE A 268 24.47 11.14 33.69
N ASP A 269 24.87 12.35 34.05
CA ASP A 269 25.76 12.64 35.18
C ASP A 269 25.48 14.05 35.70
#